data_AF-A0A1L7XAY6-F1
#
_entry.id   AF-A0A1L7XAY6-F1
#
_cell.length_a   1.000
_cell.length_b   1.000
_cell.length_c   1.000
_cell.angle_alpha   90.00
_cell.angle_beta   90.00
_cell.angle_gamma   90.00
#
_symmetry.space_group_name_H-M   'P 1'
#
loop_
_entity.id
_entity.type
_entity.pdbx_description
1 polymer ?
#
loop_
_entity_poly.entity_id
_entity_poly.type
_entity_poly.pdbx_seq_one_letter_code
_entity_poly.pdbx_strand_id
1 'polypeptide(L)'
;MPSAWQKFKNAFFPANVSIYAAAPTVKIRIERLAGRASPPPGYAAEDEKRIVVTEESTHPELSTKRVPNAFDKVTKLAGSSVVVFVMLGILVLWLVMGLVYGTTDTWQIILQNASSIQVYVTDILLIRQASNAQHSLMTTIAELQSRNQTCERLLSLIPGCQWMETHKEEPKKLSLNGRPIEEEVEETLFMVTGRPSGMRAAWNKTCHVIATAVGSLWAFIVYWIGIGVWIAIGPLYQFSDTWQLYINTATALSLTLTSVFLQNIQQAQEDKLEKCLAYALKVDAEIEYKLRELTEDSKPNPIFEIAAPKRNRSERAITRFADTMGSGLGVMISLVATAAWFAVGPILQFSDNWWLIIGTFTGLVGFIDGFVLRNIYHRDENYAKTQFRYLELSDMKLLEKLNVNPPSHAPEKRSLSTRISISVGNAMGHRWTSIGAVFVVIMLLITASFLRWSETGQLLCNTPTMIAEGFLLLVLIQAHNIANLERGEDFNGVLKRRLMLSSYVHAIDESF
;
A
#
# COMPACT_ATOMS: atom_id res chain seq x y z
N MET A 1 19.71 -14.17 -21.33
CA MET A 1 19.27 -14.49 -19.96
C MET A 1 20.21 -13.80 -18.96
N PRO A 2 19.70 -13.10 -17.93
CA PRO A 2 20.56 -12.48 -16.92
C PRO A 2 21.34 -13.55 -16.14
N SER A 3 22.61 -13.26 -15.82
CA SER A 3 23.49 -14.18 -15.08
C SER A 3 22.93 -14.49 -13.69
N ALA A 4 23.35 -15.61 -13.06
CA ALA A 4 22.95 -15.93 -11.69
C ALA A 4 23.27 -14.79 -10.71
N TRP A 5 24.39 -14.10 -10.93
CA TRP A 5 24.77 -12.89 -10.19
C TRP A 5 23.85 -11.70 -10.47
N GLN A 6 23.39 -11.49 -11.70
CA GLN A 6 22.41 -10.45 -12.02
C GLN A 6 21.02 -10.79 -11.47
N LYS A 7 20.61 -12.05 -11.48
CA LYS A 7 19.35 -12.50 -10.84
C LYS A 7 19.42 -12.32 -9.32
N PHE A 8 20.56 -12.65 -8.72
CA PHE A 8 20.84 -12.36 -7.31
C PHE A 8 20.80 -10.85 -7.08
N LYS A 9 21.62 -10.05 -7.77
CA LYS A 9 21.63 -8.59 -7.64
C LYS A 9 20.26 -7.94 -7.84
N ASN A 10 19.46 -8.37 -8.82
CA ASN A 10 18.12 -7.86 -9.09
C ASN A 10 17.07 -8.36 -8.07
N ALA A 11 17.31 -9.50 -7.40
CA ALA A 11 16.49 -9.95 -6.28
C ALA A 11 16.77 -9.15 -4.99
N PHE A 12 18.00 -8.64 -4.83
CA PHE A 12 18.48 -7.97 -3.62
C PHE A 12 18.57 -6.44 -3.73
N PHE A 13 18.63 -5.85 -4.93
CA PHE A 13 18.69 -4.40 -5.15
C PHE A 13 17.63 -4.01 -6.20
N PRO A 14 16.48 -3.44 -5.80
CA PRO A 14 15.54 -2.89 -6.77
C PRO A 14 16.24 -1.75 -7.53
N ALA A 15 16.38 -1.91 -8.84
CA ALA A 15 17.02 -0.91 -9.66
C ALA A 15 16.11 0.31 -9.79
N ASN A 16 16.65 1.51 -9.58
CA ASN A 16 15.94 2.77 -9.80
C ASN A 16 15.84 3.05 -11.31
N VAL A 17 15.01 2.27 -12.00
CA VAL A 17 14.82 2.30 -13.46
C VAL A 17 13.47 2.96 -13.76
N SER A 18 13.36 3.58 -14.93
CA SER A 18 12.06 3.99 -15.45
C SER A 18 11.13 2.79 -15.57
N ILE A 19 9.83 3.05 -15.37
CA ILE A 19 8.79 2.04 -15.50
C ILE A 19 8.26 2.16 -16.92
N TYR A 20 8.31 1.08 -17.68
CA TYR A 20 7.81 1.06 -19.05
C TYR A 20 6.91 -0.15 -19.26
N ALA A 21 5.83 0.05 -20.01
CA ALA A 21 4.95 -1.02 -20.43
C ALA A 21 4.39 -0.74 -21.83
N ALA A 22 4.41 -1.75 -22.69
CA ALA A 22 3.52 -1.84 -23.83
C ALA A 22 2.33 -2.73 -23.45
N ALA A 23 1.11 -2.24 -23.67
CA ALA A 23 -0.06 -3.01 -23.38
C ALA A 23 -0.21 -4.21 -24.33
N PRO A 24 -0.53 -5.42 -23.85
CA PRO A 24 -0.77 -6.56 -24.72
C PRO A 24 -2.09 -6.37 -25.48
N THR A 25 -2.10 -6.69 -26.79
CA THR A 25 -3.34 -6.79 -27.55
C THR A 25 -3.99 -8.14 -27.27
N VAL A 26 -5.24 -8.10 -26.82
CA VAL A 26 -5.93 -9.25 -26.25
C VAL A 26 -7.30 -9.37 -26.90
N LYS A 27 -7.60 -10.56 -27.43
CA LYS A 27 -8.95 -10.92 -27.84
C LYS A 27 -9.70 -11.55 -26.67
N ILE A 28 -10.80 -10.93 -26.28
CA ILE A 28 -11.65 -11.41 -25.18
C ILE A 28 -12.86 -12.13 -25.78
N ARG A 29 -12.95 -13.46 -25.59
CA ARG A 29 -14.15 -14.25 -25.94
C ARG A 29 -14.87 -14.64 -24.66
N ILE A 30 -16.13 -14.23 -24.52
CA ILE A 30 -16.99 -14.69 -23.42
C ILE A 30 -17.67 -15.99 -23.86
N GLU A 31 -17.24 -17.12 -23.32
CA GLU A 31 -17.90 -18.40 -23.54
C GLU A 31 -19.00 -18.61 -22.48
N ARG A 32 -20.24 -18.82 -22.91
CA ARG A 32 -21.29 -19.36 -22.03
C ARG A 32 -21.01 -20.85 -21.81
N LEU A 33 -20.84 -21.25 -20.56
CA LEU A 33 -20.80 -22.66 -20.19
C LEU A 33 -22.17 -23.29 -20.42
N ALA A 34 -22.37 -23.88 -21.61
CA ALA A 34 -23.51 -24.74 -21.87
C ALA A 34 -23.33 -26.05 -21.07
N GLY A 35 -24.05 -26.15 -19.96
CA GLY A 35 -24.43 -27.40 -19.31
C GLY A 35 -23.33 -28.15 -18.56
N ARG A 36 -23.40 -28.11 -17.23
CA ARG A 36 -23.20 -29.31 -16.40
C ARG A 36 -23.88 -29.17 -15.03
N ALA A 37 -24.76 -30.14 -14.76
CA ALA A 37 -25.41 -30.54 -13.50
C ALA A 37 -25.99 -29.43 -12.60
N SER A 38 -27.30 -29.54 -12.37
CA SER A 38 -28.10 -28.68 -11.50
C SER A 38 -27.40 -28.32 -10.18
N PRO A 39 -27.41 -27.04 -9.77
CA PRO A 39 -26.81 -26.63 -8.51
C PRO A 39 -27.60 -27.20 -7.31
N PRO A 40 -26.96 -27.40 -6.15
CA PRO A 40 -27.65 -27.81 -4.93
C PRO A 40 -28.73 -26.78 -4.53
N PRO A 41 -29.83 -27.20 -3.87
CA PRO A 41 -30.96 -26.33 -3.57
C PRO A 41 -30.50 -25.18 -2.67
N GLY A 42 -30.58 -23.95 -3.18
CA GLY A 42 -30.15 -22.71 -2.48
C GLY A 42 -29.20 -21.81 -3.28
N TYR A 43 -28.67 -22.28 -4.42
CA TYR A 43 -27.90 -21.45 -5.35
C TYR A 43 -28.79 -21.01 -6.53
N ALA A 44 -28.96 -19.70 -6.72
CA ALA A 44 -29.48 -19.17 -7.98
C ALA A 44 -28.42 -19.42 -9.07
N ALA A 45 -28.83 -20.04 -10.17
CA ALA A 45 -27.98 -20.21 -11.35
C ALA A 45 -27.72 -18.84 -12.00
N GLU A 46 -26.72 -18.12 -11.53
CA GLU A 46 -26.11 -17.05 -12.31
C GLU A 46 -25.16 -17.71 -13.31
N ASP A 47 -25.41 -17.49 -14.61
CA ASP A 47 -24.60 -17.97 -15.72
C ASP A 47 -23.10 -17.68 -15.46
N GLU A 48 -22.33 -18.73 -15.14
CA GLU A 48 -20.89 -18.61 -14.92
C GLU A 48 -20.22 -18.34 -16.27
N LYS A 49 -20.11 -17.06 -16.65
CA LYS A 49 -19.45 -16.61 -17.88
C LYS A 49 -17.95 -16.85 -17.75
N ARG A 50 -17.38 -17.71 -18.60
CA ARG A 50 -15.93 -17.90 -18.67
C ARG A 50 -15.33 -16.93 -19.68
N ILE A 51 -14.50 -16.01 -19.20
CA ILE A 51 -13.75 -15.09 -20.05
C ILE A 51 -12.51 -15.81 -20.56
N VAL A 52 -12.50 -16.17 -21.85
CA VAL A 52 -11.32 -16.73 -22.54
C VAL A 52 -10.54 -15.57 -23.15
N VAL A 53 -9.29 -15.44 -22.71
CA VAL A 53 -8.37 -14.37 -23.09
C VAL A 53 -7.33 -14.97 -24.03
N THR A 54 -7.31 -14.56 -25.30
CA THR A 54 -6.28 -14.97 -26.26
C THR A 54 -5.35 -13.78 -26.52
N GLU A 55 -4.10 -13.87 -26.09
CA GLU A 55 -3.08 -12.85 -26.38
C GLU A 55 -2.60 -13.00 -27.83
N GLU A 56 -2.85 -12.00 -28.67
CA GLU A 56 -2.46 -12.03 -30.10
C GLU A 56 -1.05 -11.47 -30.33
N SER A 57 -0.53 -10.65 -29.41
CA SER A 57 0.87 -10.20 -29.46
C SER A 57 1.47 -9.99 -28.07
N THR A 58 2.60 -10.66 -27.82
CA THR A 58 3.55 -10.30 -26.76
C THR A 58 4.97 -10.39 -27.32
N HIS A 59 5.73 -9.30 -27.22
CA HIS A 59 7.18 -9.45 -27.09
C HIS A 59 7.48 -9.65 -25.60
N PRO A 60 8.22 -10.69 -25.20
CA PRO A 60 8.50 -10.99 -23.79
C PRO A 60 9.33 -9.93 -23.04
N GLU A 61 9.79 -8.87 -23.73
CA GLU A 61 10.72 -7.86 -23.21
C GLU A 61 10.10 -6.46 -22.98
N LEU A 62 8.79 -6.26 -23.18
CA LEU A 62 8.19 -4.92 -23.28
C LEU A 62 7.46 -4.37 -22.04
N SER A 63 7.54 -5.04 -20.88
CA SER A 63 6.95 -4.53 -19.63
C SER A 63 7.86 -4.77 -18.44
N THR A 64 7.94 -3.80 -17.54
CA THR A 64 8.65 -3.94 -16.25
C THR A 64 7.93 -4.86 -15.26
N LYS A 65 6.80 -5.47 -15.63
CA LYS A 65 5.99 -6.35 -14.76
C LYS A 65 6.86 -7.43 -14.10
N ARG A 66 6.95 -7.34 -12.77
CA ARG A 66 7.84 -8.19 -11.97
C ARG A 66 7.15 -9.51 -11.59
N VAL A 67 7.87 -10.62 -11.72
CA VAL A 67 7.45 -11.92 -11.17
C VAL A 67 7.69 -11.93 -9.66
N PRO A 68 6.68 -12.26 -8.83
CA PRO A 68 6.82 -12.24 -7.38
C PRO A 68 7.81 -13.31 -6.91
N ASN A 69 8.74 -12.91 -6.04
CA ASN A 69 9.71 -13.82 -5.43
C ASN A 69 9.22 -14.39 -4.09
N ALA A 70 10.03 -15.25 -3.46
CA ALA A 70 9.68 -15.86 -2.17
C ALA A 70 9.41 -14.81 -1.07
N PHE A 71 10.17 -13.72 -1.06
CA PHE A 71 10.00 -12.65 -0.08
C PHE A 71 8.67 -11.92 -0.28
N ASP A 72 8.26 -11.68 -1.53
CA ASP A 72 6.95 -11.07 -1.86
C ASP A 72 5.78 -11.94 -1.36
N LYS A 73 5.92 -13.27 -1.41
CA LYS A 73 4.93 -14.20 -0.85
C LYS A 73 4.85 -14.10 0.67
N VAL A 74 5.99 -13.97 1.36
CA VAL A 74 6.05 -13.77 2.81
C VAL A 74 5.39 -12.44 3.19
N THR A 75 5.67 -11.36 2.46
CA THR A 75 5.02 -10.05 2.67
C THR A 75 3.50 -10.15 2.54
N LYS A 76 3.00 -10.82 1.48
CA LYS A 76 1.55 -11.02 1.30
C LYS A 76 0.93 -11.90 2.39
N LEU A 77 1.65 -12.91 2.89
CA LEU A 77 1.21 -13.73 4.02
C LEU A 77 1.13 -12.91 5.32
N ALA A 78 2.12 -12.05 5.57
CA ALA A 78 2.17 -11.18 6.74
C ALA A 78 0.99 -10.21 6.82
N GLY A 79 0.54 -9.70 5.67
CA GLY A 79 -0.68 -8.89 5.55
C GLY A 79 -2.00 -9.67 5.60
N SER A 80 -2.00 -10.98 5.80
CA SER A 80 -3.24 -11.77 5.85
C SER A 80 -3.99 -11.57 7.17
N SER A 81 -5.33 -11.72 7.14
CA SER A 81 -6.14 -11.66 8.37
C SER A 81 -5.80 -12.78 9.36
N VAL A 82 -5.27 -13.91 8.87
CA VAL A 82 -4.81 -15.03 9.71
C VAL A 82 -3.70 -14.57 10.66
N VAL A 83 -2.75 -13.77 10.17
CA VAL A 83 -1.65 -13.26 11.01
C VAL A 83 -2.17 -12.36 12.11
N VAL A 84 -3.20 -11.53 11.84
CA VAL A 84 -3.87 -10.72 12.87
C VAL A 84 -4.46 -11.60 13.97
N PHE A 85 -5.19 -12.65 13.62
CA PHE A 85 -5.78 -13.56 14.62
C PHE A 85 -4.73 -14.36 15.39
N VAL A 86 -3.66 -14.81 14.73
CA VAL A 86 -2.54 -15.49 15.39
C VAL A 86 -1.87 -14.55 16.40
N MET A 87 -1.61 -13.30 16.02
CA MET A 87 -1.00 -12.31 16.91
C MET A 87 -1.90 -11.96 18.08
N LEU A 88 -3.21 -11.80 17.86
CA LEU A 88 -4.19 -11.62 18.94
C LEU A 88 -4.21 -12.83 19.88
N GLY A 89 -4.15 -14.06 19.34
CA GLY A 89 -4.06 -15.28 20.14
C GLY A 89 -2.80 -15.34 21.01
N ILE A 90 -1.64 -14.94 20.46
CA ILE A 90 -0.38 -14.84 21.20
C ILE A 90 -0.48 -13.82 22.34
N LEU A 91 -1.05 -12.64 22.08
CA LEU A 91 -1.22 -11.60 23.10
C LEU A 91 -2.20 -12.01 24.20
N VAL A 92 -3.30 -12.69 23.85
CA VAL A 92 -4.26 -13.23 24.83
C VAL A 92 -3.61 -14.33 25.66
N LEU A 93 -2.86 -15.24 25.03
CA LEU A 93 -2.13 -16.28 25.73
C LEU A 93 -1.12 -15.67 26.71
N TRP A 94 -0.37 -14.66 26.27
CA TRP A 94 0.53 -13.91 27.13
C TRP A 94 -0.24 -13.31 28.31
N LEU A 95 -1.32 -12.56 28.08
CA LEU A 95 -2.12 -11.96 29.15
C LEU A 95 -2.59 -12.99 30.19
N VAL A 96 -3.11 -14.14 29.74
CA VAL A 96 -3.57 -15.22 30.62
C VAL A 96 -2.41 -15.80 31.43
N MET A 97 -1.27 -16.05 30.80
CA MET A 97 -0.08 -16.53 31.49
C MET A 97 0.42 -15.52 32.53
N GLY A 98 0.40 -14.22 32.23
CA GLY A 98 0.76 -13.17 33.19
C GLY A 98 -0.16 -13.12 34.41
N LEU A 99 -1.47 -13.36 34.23
CA LEU A 99 -2.42 -13.45 35.33
C LEU A 99 -2.20 -14.70 36.21
N VAL A 100 -1.75 -15.81 35.62
CA VAL A 100 -1.53 -17.08 36.34
C VAL A 100 -0.19 -17.12 37.07
N TYR A 101 0.88 -16.67 36.42
CA TYR A 101 2.26 -16.78 36.92
C TYR A 101 2.81 -15.50 37.56
N GLY A 102 2.07 -14.38 37.46
CA GLY A 102 2.46 -13.08 37.98
C GLY A 102 3.20 -12.21 36.96
N THR A 103 3.05 -10.88 37.10
CA THR A 103 3.62 -9.88 36.18
C THR A 103 4.94 -9.32 36.71
N THR A 104 6.01 -10.11 36.65
CA THR A 104 7.36 -9.66 37.05
C THR A 104 7.94 -8.64 36.08
N ASP A 105 9.07 -8.00 36.44
CA ASP A 105 9.76 -7.09 35.53
C ASP A 105 10.28 -7.84 34.29
N THR A 106 10.88 -9.02 34.46
CA THR A 106 11.28 -9.91 33.35
C THR A 106 10.08 -10.25 32.44
N TRP A 107 8.89 -10.47 33.02
CA TRP A 107 7.67 -10.75 32.24
C TRP A 107 7.32 -9.60 31.29
N GLN A 108 7.40 -8.35 31.78
CA GLN A 108 7.17 -7.14 30.98
C GLN A 108 8.27 -6.92 29.93
N ILE A 109 9.54 -7.11 30.31
CA ILE A 109 10.71 -6.98 29.44
C ILE A 109 10.60 -7.94 28.23
N ILE A 110 10.18 -9.18 28.45
CA ILE A 110 9.99 -10.16 27.37
C ILE A 110 8.96 -9.68 26.34
N LEU A 111 7.80 -9.18 26.79
CA LEU A 111 6.76 -8.68 25.88
C LEU A 111 7.28 -7.48 25.07
N GLN A 112 7.92 -6.53 25.74
CA GLN A 112 8.46 -5.35 25.10
C GLN A 112 9.46 -5.70 23.99
N ASN A 113 10.41 -6.58 24.29
CA ASN A 113 11.43 -6.99 23.32
C ASN A 113 10.84 -7.84 22.19
N ALA A 114 9.90 -8.75 22.49
CA ALA A 114 9.19 -9.51 21.47
C ALA A 114 8.38 -8.61 20.53
N SER A 115 7.69 -7.60 21.08
CA SER A 115 7.00 -6.58 20.32
C SER A 115 7.97 -5.78 19.44
N SER A 116 9.09 -5.33 19.99
CA SER A 116 10.09 -4.54 19.24
C SER A 116 10.65 -5.32 18.05
N ILE A 117 10.95 -6.62 18.24
CA ILE A 117 11.36 -7.52 17.16
C ILE A 117 10.26 -7.66 16.12
N GLN A 118 9.01 -7.87 16.56
CA GLN A 118 7.89 -8.01 15.63
C GLN A 118 7.66 -6.74 14.80
N VAL A 119 7.68 -5.56 15.42
CA VAL A 119 7.49 -4.27 14.75
C VAL A 119 8.61 -4.03 13.76
N TYR A 120 9.86 -4.29 14.17
CA TYR A 120 11.02 -4.22 13.28
C TYR A 120 10.87 -5.10 12.03
N VAL A 121 10.42 -6.35 12.19
CA VAL A 121 10.14 -7.24 11.06
C VAL A 121 8.99 -6.71 10.21
N THR A 122 7.94 -6.18 10.85
CA THR A 122 6.79 -5.61 10.18
C THR A 122 7.16 -4.38 9.34
N ASP A 123 8.00 -3.48 9.83
CA ASP A 123 8.37 -2.28 9.09
C ASP A 123 9.16 -2.61 7.82
N ILE A 124 10.08 -3.58 7.90
CA ILE A 124 10.75 -4.15 6.72
C ILE A 124 9.73 -4.68 5.70
N LEU A 125 8.73 -5.41 6.17
CA LEU A 125 7.69 -5.97 5.31
C LEU A 125 6.77 -4.89 4.74
N LEU A 126 6.47 -3.83 5.48
CA LEU A 126 5.69 -2.67 5.02
C LEU A 126 6.43 -1.88 3.94
N ILE A 127 7.75 -1.65 4.08
CA ILE A 127 8.57 -1.05 3.03
C ILE A 127 8.48 -1.89 1.75
N ARG A 128 8.61 -3.21 1.90
CA ARG A 128 8.54 -4.13 0.77
C ARG A 128 7.16 -4.11 0.11
N GLN A 129 6.10 -4.12 0.92
CA GLN A 129 4.72 -4.07 0.47
C GLN A 129 4.47 -2.78 -0.33
N ALA A 130 4.84 -1.62 0.23
CA ALA A 130 4.71 -0.33 -0.43
C ALA A 130 5.46 -0.27 -1.77
N SER A 131 6.69 -0.79 -1.81
CA SER A 131 7.50 -0.84 -3.03
C SER A 131 6.85 -1.69 -4.12
N ASN A 132 6.32 -2.87 -3.76
CA ASN A 132 5.64 -3.77 -4.68
C ASN A 132 4.33 -3.16 -5.20
N ALA A 133 3.53 -2.58 -4.32
CA ALA A 133 2.26 -1.94 -4.66
C ALA A 133 2.47 -0.77 -5.61
N GLN A 134 3.46 0.09 -5.33
CA GLN A 134 3.78 1.23 -6.19
C GLN A 134 4.26 0.78 -7.57
N HIS A 135 5.15 -0.22 -7.63
CA HIS A 135 5.62 -0.74 -8.91
C HIS A 135 4.48 -1.32 -9.75
N SER A 136 3.57 -2.10 -9.13
CA SER A 136 2.39 -2.67 -9.79
C SER A 136 1.45 -1.58 -10.32
N LEU A 137 1.17 -0.57 -9.50
CA LEU A 137 0.31 0.56 -9.86
C LEU A 137 0.88 1.34 -11.05
N MET A 138 2.17 1.70 -11.00
CA MET A 138 2.81 2.45 -12.09
C MET A 138 2.87 1.64 -13.38
N THR A 139 3.11 0.33 -13.31
CA THR A 139 3.08 -0.56 -14.49
C THR A 139 1.68 -0.57 -15.11
N THR A 140 0.64 -0.64 -14.27
CA THR A 140 -0.75 -0.61 -14.73
C THR A 140 -1.12 0.73 -15.37
N ILE A 141 -0.68 1.86 -14.80
CA ILE A 141 -0.89 3.19 -15.41
C ILE A 141 -0.17 3.29 -16.75
N ALA A 142 1.05 2.75 -16.87
CA ALA A 142 1.79 2.73 -18.13
C ALA A 142 1.06 1.89 -19.21
N GLU A 143 0.49 0.73 -18.84
CA GLU A 143 -0.34 -0.07 -19.75
C GLU A 143 -1.59 0.69 -20.21
N LEU A 144 -2.30 1.36 -19.29
CA LEU A 144 -3.47 2.19 -19.65
C LEU A 144 -3.09 3.32 -20.60
N GLN A 145 -1.98 4.02 -20.35
CA GLN A 145 -1.49 5.09 -21.22
C GLN A 145 -1.05 4.59 -22.60
N SER A 146 -0.36 3.44 -22.64
CA SER A 146 0.04 2.75 -23.87
C SER A 146 -1.17 2.46 -24.76
N ARG A 147 -2.24 1.88 -24.19
CA ARG A 147 -3.49 1.65 -24.93
C ARG A 147 -4.18 2.95 -25.32
N ASN A 148 -4.18 3.96 -24.45
CA ASN A 148 -4.82 5.24 -24.74
C ASN A 148 -4.24 5.89 -26.00
N GLN A 149 -2.92 5.82 -26.19
CA GLN A 149 -2.25 6.31 -27.41
C GLN A 149 -2.68 5.52 -28.65
N THR A 150 -2.85 4.20 -28.53
CA THR A 150 -3.41 3.38 -29.62
C THR A 150 -4.86 3.76 -29.91
N CYS A 151 -5.72 3.84 -28.90
CA CYS A 151 -7.12 4.22 -29.08
C CYS A 151 -7.26 5.60 -29.72
N GLU A 152 -6.47 6.60 -29.31
CA GLU A 152 -6.44 7.93 -29.93
C GLU A 152 -6.09 7.84 -31.43
N ARG A 153 -5.09 7.02 -31.77
CA ARG A 153 -4.68 6.79 -33.15
C ARG A 153 -5.77 6.07 -33.96
N LEU A 154 -6.37 4.99 -33.44
CA LEU A 154 -7.38 4.21 -34.15
C LEU A 154 -8.66 5.01 -34.36
N LEU A 155 -9.14 5.73 -33.35
CA LEU A 155 -10.29 6.62 -33.47
C LEU A 155 -10.07 7.69 -34.53
N SER A 156 -8.85 8.23 -34.67
CA SER A 156 -8.56 9.23 -35.72
C SER A 156 -8.67 8.70 -37.15
N LEU A 157 -8.64 7.37 -37.35
CA LEU A 157 -8.82 6.72 -38.65
C LEU A 157 -10.30 6.52 -39.02
N ILE A 158 -11.20 6.54 -38.02
CA ILE A 158 -12.63 6.30 -38.24
C ILE A 158 -13.31 7.59 -38.69
N PRO A 159 -14.06 7.59 -39.82
CA PRO A 159 -14.87 8.74 -40.24
C PRO A 159 -15.88 9.14 -39.16
N GLY A 160 -15.97 10.44 -38.84
CA GLY A 160 -16.86 10.94 -37.79
C GLY A 160 -16.29 10.87 -36.36
N CYS A 161 -15.08 10.34 -36.18
CA CYS A 161 -14.32 10.44 -34.92
C CYS A 161 -13.15 11.46 -35.01
N GLN A 162 -13.05 12.18 -36.13
CA GLN A 162 -12.13 13.30 -36.32
C GLN A 162 -12.64 14.51 -35.54
N TRP A 163 -11.72 15.37 -35.06
CA TRP A 163 -12.02 16.50 -34.18
C TRP A 163 -13.27 17.27 -34.62
N MET A 164 -14.30 17.29 -33.77
CA MET A 164 -15.53 18.07 -33.96
C MET A 164 -15.41 19.42 -33.25
N GLU A 165 -15.99 20.47 -33.83
CA GLU A 165 -16.14 21.75 -33.12
C GLU A 165 -17.15 21.58 -31.97
N THR A 166 -16.65 21.26 -30.77
CA THR A 166 -17.42 21.03 -29.53
C THR A 166 -18.32 22.20 -29.11
N HIS A 167 -18.18 23.37 -29.73
CA HIS A 167 -18.98 24.56 -29.48
C HIS A 167 -20.29 24.62 -30.29
N LYS A 168 -20.48 23.76 -31.30
CA LYS A 168 -21.64 23.80 -32.22
C LYS A 168 -22.69 22.70 -31.99
N GLU A 169 -22.30 21.58 -31.39
CA GLU A 169 -23.18 20.41 -31.18
C GLU A 169 -23.35 20.12 -29.69
N GLU A 170 -24.58 19.81 -29.27
CA GLU A 170 -24.82 19.40 -27.88
C GLU A 170 -24.03 18.13 -27.53
N PRO A 171 -23.43 18.07 -26.33
CA PRO A 171 -22.59 16.94 -25.94
C PRO A 171 -23.39 15.64 -25.93
N LYS A 172 -22.81 14.58 -26.49
CA LYS A 172 -23.42 13.25 -26.52
C LYS A 172 -23.57 12.72 -25.09
N LYS A 173 -24.82 12.66 -24.60
CA LYS A 173 -25.15 11.98 -23.35
C LYS A 173 -25.15 10.47 -23.60
N LEU A 174 -24.01 9.83 -23.32
CA LEU A 174 -23.93 8.37 -23.32
C LEU A 174 -24.57 7.85 -22.03
N SER A 175 -25.57 6.99 -22.19
CA SER A 175 -26.04 6.09 -21.13
C SER A 175 -25.64 4.67 -21.54
N LEU A 176 -25.10 3.90 -20.60
CA LEU A 176 -24.93 2.47 -20.83
C LEU A 176 -26.22 1.78 -20.39
N ASN A 177 -26.78 0.93 -21.26
CA ASN A 177 -27.96 0.13 -20.93
C ASN A 177 -29.18 0.93 -20.42
N GLY A 178 -29.29 2.22 -20.78
CA GLY A 178 -30.36 3.11 -20.33
C GLY A 178 -30.26 3.61 -18.88
N ARG A 179 -29.16 3.34 -18.16
CA ARG A 179 -28.91 3.81 -16.79
C ARG A 179 -27.84 4.91 -16.73
N PRO A 180 -27.82 5.74 -15.66
CA PRO A 180 -26.71 6.63 -15.37
C PRO A 180 -25.41 5.82 -15.20
N ILE A 181 -24.31 6.33 -15.75
CA ILE A 181 -23.00 5.64 -15.73
C ILE A 181 -22.50 5.45 -14.29
N GLU A 182 -22.87 6.34 -13.36
CA GLU A 182 -22.54 6.23 -11.95
C GLU A 182 -23.09 4.95 -11.30
N GLU A 183 -24.34 4.59 -11.59
CA GLU A 183 -24.98 3.38 -11.04
C GLU A 183 -24.31 2.12 -11.59
N GLU A 184 -23.93 2.13 -12.86
CA GLU A 184 -23.28 0.99 -13.50
C GLU A 184 -21.83 0.82 -13.07
N VAL A 185 -21.10 1.91 -12.81
CA VAL A 185 -19.76 1.85 -12.20
C VAL A 185 -19.84 1.16 -10.84
N GLU A 186 -20.81 1.52 -9.99
CA GLU A 186 -20.98 0.93 -8.67
C GLU A 186 -21.37 -0.56 -8.75
N GLU A 187 -22.31 -0.91 -9.63
CA GLU A 187 -22.73 -2.29 -9.90
C GLU A 187 -21.56 -3.14 -10.44
N THR A 188 -20.81 -2.59 -11.39
CA THR A 188 -19.64 -3.24 -11.98
C THR A 188 -18.54 -3.47 -10.96
N LEU A 189 -18.25 -2.47 -10.13
CA LEU A 189 -17.25 -2.60 -9.07
C LEU A 189 -17.67 -3.66 -8.04
N PHE A 190 -18.97 -3.73 -7.73
CA PHE A 190 -19.55 -4.75 -6.86
C PHE A 190 -19.41 -6.16 -7.47
N MET A 191 -19.66 -6.32 -8.77
CA MET A 191 -19.47 -7.60 -9.48
C MET A 191 -18.00 -8.03 -9.48
N VAL A 192 -17.06 -7.11 -9.74
CA VAL A 192 -15.62 -7.40 -9.82
C VAL A 192 -15.02 -7.79 -8.47
N THR A 193 -15.43 -7.10 -7.41
CA THR A 193 -14.93 -7.37 -6.06
C THR A 193 -15.59 -8.59 -5.44
N GLY A 194 -16.79 -8.96 -5.91
CA GLY A 194 -17.59 -10.09 -5.46
C GLY A 194 -18.19 -9.85 -4.07
N ARG A 195 -19.25 -10.61 -3.74
CA ARG A 195 -19.82 -10.57 -2.38
C ARG A 195 -18.86 -11.28 -1.42
N PRO A 196 -18.29 -10.59 -0.40
CA PRO A 196 -17.53 -11.29 0.64
C PRO A 196 -18.46 -12.24 1.41
N SER A 197 -17.92 -13.37 1.86
CA SER A 197 -18.66 -14.23 2.81
C SER A 197 -19.04 -13.43 4.06
N GLY A 198 -20.14 -13.79 4.73
CA GLY A 198 -20.66 -13.01 5.87
C GLY A 198 -19.60 -12.72 6.95
N MET A 199 -18.75 -13.70 7.26
CA MET A 199 -17.62 -13.54 8.18
C MET A 199 -16.56 -12.55 7.68
N ARG A 200 -16.20 -12.61 6.39
CA ARG A 200 -15.25 -11.67 5.78
C ARG A 200 -15.82 -10.25 5.72
N ALA A 201 -17.11 -10.11 5.45
CA ALA A 201 -17.79 -8.83 5.46
C ALA A 201 -17.76 -8.18 6.85
N ALA A 202 -18.09 -8.97 7.88
CA ALA A 202 -18.02 -8.52 9.27
C ALA A 202 -16.60 -8.13 9.66
N TRP A 203 -15.59 -8.94 9.31
CA TRP A 203 -14.18 -8.63 9.56
C TRP A 203 -13.76 -7.32 8.88
N ASN A 204 -14.05 -7.16 7.60
CA ASN A 204 -13.70 -5.95 6.85
C ASN A 204 -14.37 -4.70 7.44
N LYS A 205 -15.63 -4.83 7.89
CA LYS A 205 -16.34 -3.74 8.59
C LYS A 205 -15.65 -3.38 9.89
N THR A 206 -15.26 -4.37 10.70
CA THR A 206 -14.53 -4.16 11.95
C THR A 206 -13.18 -3.49 11.70
N CYS A 207 -12.38 -3.99 10.76
CA CYS A 207 -11.10 -3.39 10.38
C CYS A 207 -11.28 -1.94 9.93
N HIS A 208 -12.32 -1.63 9.15
CA HIS A 208 -12.58 -0.26 8.71
C HIS A 208 -12.93 0.69 9.87
N VAL A 209 -13.75 0.23 10.82
CA VAL A 209 -14.07 0.99 12.04
C VAL A 209 -12.81 1.25 12.86
N ILE A 210 -11.99 0.22 13.08
CA ILE A 210 -10.72 0.35 13.80
C ILE A 210 -9.78 1.31 13.08
N ALA A 211 -9.60 1.15 11.76
CA ALA A 211 -8.74 2.02 10.96
C ALA A 211 -9.17 3.49 11.06
N THR A 212 -10.48 3.75 11.01
CA THR A 212 -11.03 5.11 11.08
C THR A 212 -10.87 5.71 12.47
N ALA A 213 -11.09 4.91 13.52
CA ALA A 213 -10.90 5.34 14.90
C ALA A 213 -9.42 5.64 15.21
N VAL A 214 -8.53 4.71 14.90
CA VAL A 214 -7.08 4.79 15.15
C VAL A 214 -6.42 5.87 14.29
N GLY A 215 -6.88 6.06 13.06
CA GLY A 215 -6.42 7.10 12.15
C GLY A 215 -7.12 8.46 12.31
N SER A 216 -7.77 8.73 13.45
CA SER A 216 -8.47 9.99 13.71
C SER A 216 -7.61 10.99 14.48
N LEU A 217 -7.88 12.30 14.32
CA LEU A 217 -7.23 13.33 15.14
C LEU A 217 -7.47 13.12 16.64
N TRP A 218 -8.62 12.56 17.02
CA TRP A 218 -8.92 12.23 18.41
C TRP A 218 -7.98 11.16 18.97
N ALA A 219 -7.62 10.16 18.17
CA ALA A 219 -6.62 9.17 18.57
C ALA A 219 -5.26 9.82 18.86
N PHE A 220 -4.85 10.82 18.07
CA PHE A 220 -3.60 11.56 18.33
C PHE A 220 -3.65 12.34 19.65
N ILE A 221 -4.78 13.00 19.90
CA ILE A 221 -4.99 13.78 21.14
C ILE A 221 -4.94 12.84 22.34
N VAL A 222 -5.68 11.73 22.30
CA VAL A 222 -5.69 10.73 23.39
C VAL A 222 -4.31 10.13 23.60
N TYR A 223 -3.58 9.84 22.51
CA TYR A 223 -2.21 9.32 22.57
C TYR A 223 -1.29 10.28 23.35
N TRP A 224 -1.23 11.55 22.95
CA TRP A 224 -0.35 12.54 23.60
C TRP A 224 -0.81 12.93 25.01
N ILE A 225 -2.12 12.92 25.30
CA ILE A 225 -2.62 13.07 26.67
C ILE A 225 -2.13 11.91 27.53
N GLY A 226 -2.19 10.67 27.03
CA GLY A 226 -1.69 9.49 27.74
C GLY A 226 -0.20 9.60 28.08
N ILE A 227 0.63 9.99 27.10
CA ILE A 227 2.06 10.25 27.32
C ILE A 227 2.27 11.38 28.32
N GLY A 228 1.50 12.47 28.22
CA GLY A 228 1.59 13.61 29.14
C GLY A 228 1.23 13.25 30.58
N VAL A 229 0.19 12.44 30.78
CA VAL A 229 -0.21 11.93 32.10
C VAL A 229 0.88 11.03 32.68
N TRP A 230 1.46 10.14 31.87
CA TRP A 230 2.57 9.29 32.30
C TRP A 230 3.79 10.11 32.74
N ILE A 231 4.18 11.14 31.97
CA ILE A 231 5.27 12.07 32.34
C ILE A 231 4.95 12.80 33.66
N ALA A 232 3.71 13.29 33.82
CA ALA A 232 3.30 14.03 35.01
C ALA A 232 3.32 13.17 36.29
N ILE A 233 3.12 11.86 36.15
CA ILE A 233 3.20 10.89 37.26
C ILE A 233 4.68 10.54 37.60
N GLY A 234 5.62 10.75 36.67
CA GLY A 234 7.04 10.41 36.83
C GLY A 234 7.70 10.91 38.12
N PRO A 235 7.52 12.18 38.54
CA PRO A 235 8.09 12.70 39.80
C PRO A 235 7.63 11.93 41.05
N LEU A 236 6.39 11.42 41.08
CA LEU A 236 5.88 10.64 42.22
C LEU A 236 6.63 9.30 42.37
N TYR A 237 7.13 8.75 41.27
CA TYR A 237 7.90 7.51 41.22
C TYR A 237 9.40 7.76 41.02
N GLN A 238 9.87 9.00 41.19
CA GLN A 238 11.27 9.39 41.02
C GLN A 238 11.88 8.98 39.67
N PHE A 239 11.06 8.88 38.62
CA PHE A 239 11.48 8.41 37.30
C PHE A 239 12.17 7.04 37.32
N SER A 240 11.69 6.12 38.16
CA SER A 240 12.25 4.76 38.32
C SER A 240 12.20 3.92 37.04
N ASP A 241 13.02 2.87 36.98
CA ASP A 241 13.03 1.93 35.86
C ASP A 241 11.66 1.22 35.72
N THR A 242 11.00 0.88 36.82
CA THR A 242 9.62 0.33 36.80
C THR A 242 8.60 1.30 36.20
N TRP A 243 8.74 2.60 36.46
CA TRP A 243 7.88 3.62 35.85
C TRP A 243 8.06 3.71 34.32
N GLN A 244 9.28 3.50 33.82
CA GLN A 244 9.56 3.38 32.38
C GLN A 244 9.00 2.08 31.80
N LEU A 245 9.12 0.97 32.54
CA LEU A 245 8.67 -0.34 32.09
C LEU A 245 7.14 -0.40 31.84
N TYR A 246 6.35 0.31 32.65
CA TYR A 246 4.90 0.38 32.44
C TYR A 246 4.51 1.05 31.12
N ILE A 247 5.12 2.19 30.78
CA ILE A 247 4.81 2.84 29.51
C ILE A 247 5.31 2.00 28.34
N ASN A 248 6.47 1.36 28.49
CA ASN A 248 7.04 0.50 27.47
C ASN A 248 6.17 -0.71 27.17
N THR A 249 5.58 -1.31 28.20
CA THR A 249 4.63 -2.41 28.05
C THR A 249 3.37 -1.95 27.32
N ALA A 250 2.85 -0.77 27.66
CA ALA A 250 1.67 -0.19 27.00
C ALA A 250 1.96 0.17 25.53
N THR A 251 3.11 0.78 25.24
CA THR A 251 3.51 1.13 23.86
C THR A 251 3.84 -0.11 23.04
N ALA A 252 4.49 -1.13 23.61
CA ALA A 252 4.71 -2.43 22.96
C ALA A 252 3.39 -3.08 22.51
N LEU A 253 2.40 -3.13 23.40
CA LEU A 253 1.10 -3.69 23.07
C LEU A 253 0.41 -2.87 21.96
N SER A 254 0.46 -1.54 22.05
CA SER A 254 -0.07 -0.65 21.01
C SER A 254 0.64 -0.88 19.67
N LEU A 255 1.96 -0.85 19.64
CA LEU A 255 2.77 -1.06 18.43
C LEU A 255 2.48 -2.40 17.78
N THR A 256 2.41 -3.47 18.59
CA THR A 256 2.12 -4.82 18.10
C THR A 256 0.77 -4.89 17.39
N LEU A 257 -0.27 -4.35 18.03
CA LEU A 257 -1.60 -4.35 17.45
C LEU A 257 -1.65 -3.45 16.21
N THR A 258 -1.23 -2.18 16.34
CA THR A 258 -1.33 -1.18 15.28
C THR A 258 -0.53 -1.58 14.04
N SER A 259 0.67 -2.14 14.19
CA SER A 259 1.53 -2.55 13.06
C SER A 259 0.97 -3.75 12.29
N VAL A 260 0.44 -4.76 12.99
CA VAL A 260 -0.19 -5.94 12.37
C VAL A 260 -1.52 -5.58 11.71
N PHE A 261 -2.33 -4.73 12.34
CA PHE A 261 -3.55 -4.21 11.74
C PHE A 261 -3.26 -3.35 10.49
N LEU A 262 -2.23 -2.50 10.54
CA LEU A 262 -1.84 -1.68 9.40
C LEU A 262 -1.46 -2.56 8.20
N GLN A 263 -0.60 -3.57 8.37
CA GLN A 263 -0.26 -4.52 7.29
C GLN A 263 -1.52 -5.17 6.69
N ASN A 264 -2.46 -5.60 7.54
CA ASN A 264 -3.66 -6.25 7.06
C ASN A 264 -4.57 -5.32 6.26
N ILE A 265 -4.79 -4.10 6.76
CA ILE A 265 -5.59 -3.09 6.06
C ILE A 265 -4.95 -2.77 4.71
N GLN A 266 -3.63 -2.51 4.68
CA GLN A 266 -2.92 -2.20 3.45
C GLN A 266 -3.03 -3.34 2.43
N GLN A 267 -2.78 -4.58 2.83
CA GLN A 267 -2.85 -5.73 1.92
C GLN A 267 -4.25 -5.93 1.36
N ALA A 268 -5.28 -5.76 2.20
CA ALA A 268 -6.67 -5.87 1.76
C ALA A 268 -7.06 -4.78 0.75
N GLN A 269 -6.59 -3.54 0.95
CA GLN A 269 -6.83 -2.45 0.00
C GLN A 269 -6.06 -2.64 -1.31
N GLU A 270 -4.80 -3.09 -1.25
CA GLU A 270 -3.99 -3.39 -2.43
C GLU A 270 -4.61 -4.49 -3.28
N ASP A 271 -5.06 -5.58 -2.66
CA ASP A 271 -5.75 -6.67 -3.36
C ASP A 271 -7.07 -6.19 -4.02
N LYS A 272 -7.79 -5.25 -3.38
CA LYS A 272 -8.99 -4.64 -3.97
C LYS A 272 -8.61 -3.77 -5.17
N LEU A 273 -7.62 -2.90 -5.02
CA LEU A 273 -7.15 -2.01 -6.07
C LEU A 273 -6.63 -2.79 -7.28
N GLU A 274 -5.85 -3.85 -7.06
CA GLU A 274 -5.33 -4.71 -8.13
C GLU A 274 -6.46 -5.34 -8.95
N LYS A 275 -7.49 -5.90 -8.30
CA LYS A 275 -8.66 -6.47 -9.00
C LYS A 275 -9.42 -5.43 -9.81
N CYS A 276 -9.63 -4.26 -9.22
CA CYS A 276 -10.31 -3.14 -9.84
C CYS A 276 -9.56 -2.63 -11.08
N LEU A 277 -8.24 -2.43 -10.98
CA LEU A 277 -7.39 -2.02 -12.10
C LEU A 277 -7.30 -3.10 -13.18
N ALA A 278 -7.21 -4.37 -12.80
CA ALA A 278 -7.25 -5.48 -13.74
C ALA A 278 -8.57 -5.52 -14.53
N TYR A 279 -9.68 -5.11 -13.91
CA TYR A 279 -10.94 -4.95 -14.63
C TYR A 279 -10.91 -3.76 -15.59
N ALA A 280 -10.42 -2.59 -15.17
CA ALA A 280 -10.27 -1.44 -16.05
C ALA A 280 -9.41 -1.77 -17.29
N LEU A 281 -8.32 -2.52 -17.11
CA LEU A 281 -7.49 -3.01 -18.22
C LEU A 281 -8.25 -3.95 -19.18
N LYS A 282 -9.19 -4.77 -18.68
CA LYS A 282 -10.02 -5.64 -19.52
C LYS A 282 -10.99 -4.83 -20.38
N VAL A 283 -11.66 -3.84 -19.80
CA VAL A 283 -12.54 -2.93 -20.54
C VAL A 283 -11.76 -2.21 -21.63
N ASP A 284 -10.58 -1.69 -21.28
CA ASP A 284 -9.71 -0.97 -22.22
C ASP A 284 -9.19 -1.87 -23.36
N ALA A 285 -8.90 -3.15 -23.06
CA ALA A 285 -8.51 -4.13 -24.08
C ALA A 285 -9.66 -4.48 -25.04
N GLU A 286 -10.90 -4.55 -24.55
CA GLU A 286 -12.09 -4.78 -25.39
C GLU A 286 -12.32 -3.60 -26.35
N ILE A 287 -12.17 -2.37 -25.85
CA ILE A 287 -12.23 -1.15 -26.66
C ILE A 287 -11.17 -1.18 -27.76
N GLU A 288 -9.91 -1.46 -27.40
CA GLU A 288 -8.81 -1.57 -28.35
C GLU A 288 -9.11 -2.61 -29.43
N TYR A 289 -9.57 -3.80 -29.03
CA TYR A 289 -9.87 -4.89 -29.95
C TYR A 289 -10.94 -4.50 -30.97
N LYS A 290 -12.05 -3.91 -30.53
CA LYS A 290 -13.12 -3.46 -31.43
C LYS A 290 -12.65 -2.37 -32.40
N LEU A 291 -11.89 -1.40 -31.90
CA LEU A 291 -11.34 -0.35 -32.76
C LEU A 291 -10.39 -0.91 -33.82
N ARG A 292 -9.62 -1.95 -33.50
CA ARG A 292 -8.75 -2.65 -34.47
C ARG A 292 -9.56 -3.40 -35.52
N GLU A 293 -10.67 -4.02 -35.14
CA GLU A 293 -11.59 -4.69 -36.07
C GLU A 293 -12.18 -3.69 -37.07
N LEU A 294 -12.62 -2.51 -36.59
CA LEU A 294 -13.16 -1.44 -37.45
C LEU A 294 -12.13 -0.77 -38.37
N THR A 295 -10.85 -0.75 -37.97
CA THR A 295 -9.78 -0.04 -38.71
C THR A 295 -8.82 -0.96 -39.46
N GLU A 296 -8.99 -2.28 -39.31
CA GLU A 296 -8.07 -3.31 -39.81
C GLU A 296 -6.60 -3.10 -39.37
N ASP A 297 -6.37 -2.48 -38.21
CA ASP A 297 -5.03 -2.14 -37.73
C ASP A 297 -4.38 -3.25 -36.90
N SER A 298 -3.23 -3.73 -37.39
CA SER A 298 -2.40 -4.76 -36.76
C SER A 298 -1.14 -4.22 -36.07
N LYS A 299 -0.98 -2.88 -35.94
CA LYS A 299 0.24 -2.30 -35.36
C LYS A 299 0.30 -2.54 -33.86
N PRO A 300 1.45 -2.94 -33.29
CA PRO A 300 1.58 -3.16 -31.85
C PRO A 300 1.40 -1.86 -31.06
N ASN A 301 0.99 -1.98 -29.81
CA ASN A 301 0.86 -0.85 -28.90
C ASN A 301 2.24 -0.21 -28.61
N PRO A 302 2.32 1.13 -28.55
CA PRO A 302 3.58 1.81 -28.27
C PRO A 302 4.02 1.56 -26.82
N ILE A 303 5.33 1.57 -26.58
CA ILE A 303 5.89 1.52 -25.22
C ILE A 303 5.64 2.87 -24.56
N PHE A 304 4.93 2.88 -23.44
CA PHE A 304 4.79 4.08 -22.62
C PHE A 304 5.80 4.03 -21.47
N GLU A 305 6.67 5.04 -21.39
CA GLU A 305 7.69 5.16 -20.34
C GLU A 305 7.29 6.23 -19.32
N ILE A 306 7.15 5.80 -18.07
CA ILE A 306 7.03 6.66 -16.90
C ILE A 306 8.45 6.91 -16.38
N ALA A 307 8.95 8.12 -16.60
CA ALA A 307 10.29 8.53 -16.20
C ALA A 307 10.51 8.43 -14.68
N ALA A 308 11.65 7.87 -14.26
CA ALA A 308 11.98 7.80 -12.84
C ALA A 308 12.09 9.22 -12.23
N PRO A 309 11.55 9.45 -11.02
CA PRO A 309 11.59 10.76 -10.40
C PRO A 309 13.04 11.21 -10.14
N LYS A 310 13.34 12.49 -10.43
CA LYS A 310 14.64 13.09 -10.12
C LYS A 310 14.81 13.21 -8.61
N ARG A 311 15.87 12.61 -8.05
CA ARG A 311 16.11 12.56 -6.60
C ARG A 311 17.33 13.36 -6.14
N ASN A 312 17.15 14.11 -5.07
CA ASN A 312 18.22 14.80 -4.37
C ASN A 312 19.15 13.83 -3.64
N ARG A 313 20.31 14.32 -3.15
CA ARG A 313 21.31 13.47 -2.46
C ARG A 313 20.74 12.82 -1.18
N SER A 314 19.99 13.57 -0.38
CA SER A 314 19.33 13.07 0.84
C SER A 314 18.27 12.03 0.52
N GLU A 315 17.39 12.29 -0.44
CA GLU A 315 16.36 11.35 -0.90
C GLU A 315 16.96 10.07 -1.46
N ARG A 316 18.11 10.15 -2.14
CA ARG A 316 18.87 8.96 -2.57
C ARG A 316 19.39 8.16 -1.37
N ALA A 317 19.86 8.80 -0.31
CA ALA A 317 20.31 8.11 0.90
C ALA A 317 19.14 7.41 1.60
N ILE A 318 18.01 8.11 1.78
CA ILE A 318 16.78 7.54 2.36
C ILE A 318 16.31 6.33 1.54
N THR A 319 16.28 6.46 0.21
CA THR A 319 15.83 5.36 -0.65
C THR A 319 16.78 4.16 -0.57
N ARG A 320 18.11 4.38 -0.54
CA ARG A 320 19.06 3.28 -0.37
C ARG A 320 18.89 2.55 0.95
N PHE A 321 18.60 3.28 2.04
CA PHE A 321 18.31 2.66 3.32
C PHE A 321 17.07 1.76 3.22
N ALA A 322 15.97 2.27 2.69
CA ALA A 322 14.75 1.49 2.51
C ALA A 322 14.92 0.31 1.55
N ASP A 323 15.62 0.50 0.43
CA ASP A 323 15.93 -0.59 -0.51
C ASP A 323 16.77 -1.68 0.19
N THR A 324 17.65 -1.28 1.10
CA THR A 324 18.45 -2.23 1.90
C THR A 324 17.55 -2.98 2.87
N MET A 325 16.75 -2.26 3.68
CA MET A 325 15.87 -2.85 4.70
C MET A 325 14.79 -3.74 4.07
N GLY A 326 14.08 -3.24 3.05
CA GLY A 326 13.02 -3.94 2.32
C GLY A 326 13.51 -4.96 1.28
N SER A 327 14.79 -5.34 1.29
CA SER A 327 15.33 -6.39 0.42
C SER A 327 15.77 -7.62 1.21
N GLY A 328 16.17 -8.67 0.49
CA GLY A 328 16.79 -9.83 1.12
C GLY A 328 18.08 -9.50 1.89
N LEU A 329 18.73 -8.36 1.61
CA LEU A 329 19.92 -7.92 2.33
C LEU A 329 19.56 -7.48 3.76
N GLY A 330 18.46 -6.74 3.92
CA GLY A 330 17.91 -6.38 5.23
C GLY A 330 17.63 -7.63 6.06
N VAL A 331 16.94 -8.61 5.48
CA VAL A 331 16.67 -9.91 6.12
C VAL A 331 17.97 -10.61 6.54
N MET A 332 18.99 -10.63 5.69
CA MET A 332 20.30 -11.20 6.05
C MET A 332 20.94 -10.46 7.23
N ILE A 333 20.92 -9.12 7.22
CA ILE A 333 21.43 -8.30 8.33
C ILE A 333 20.68 -8.64 9.62
N SER A 334 19.35 -8.74 9.57
CA SER A 334 18.53 -9.12 10.72
C SER A 334 18.86 -10.52 11.23
N LEU A 335 19.07 -11.50 10.35
CA LEU A 335 19.44 -12.86 10.74
C LEU A 335 20.82 -12.92 11.39
N VAL A 336 21.80 -12.17 10.86
CA VAL A 336 23.14 -12.07 11.45
C VAL A 336 23.08 -11.39 12.82
N ALA A 337 22.34 -10.29 12.95
CA ALA A 337 22.16 -9.60 14.23
C ALA A 337 21.50 -10.51 15.28
N THR A 338 20.45 -11.24 14.90
CA THR A 338 19.78 -12.22 15.76
C THR A 338 20.71 -13.37 16.16
N ALA A 339 21.50 -13.91 15.22
CA ALA A 339 22.48 -14.96 15.51
C ALA A 339 23.57 -14.49 16.48
N ALA A 340 24.07 -13.26 16.29
CA ALA A 340 25.04 -12.64 17.20
C ALA A 340 24.44 -12.42 18.59
N TRP A 341 23.19 -11.95 18.67
CA TRP A 341 22.47 -11.78 19.93
C TRP A 341 22.29 -13.10 20.68
N PHE A 342 21.90 -14.18 19.99
CA PHE A 342 21.83 -15.52 20.59
C PHE A 342 23.20 -16.01 21.07
N ALA A 343 24.28 -15.76 20.33
CA ALA A 343 25.63 -16.15 20.70
C ALA A 343 26.15 -15.42 21.97
N VAL A 344 25.69 -14.20 22.21
CA VAL A 344 26.00 -13.43 23.44
C VAL A 344 25.18 -13.93 24.65
N GLY A 345 24.04 -14.61 24.42
CA GLY A 345 23.14 -15.11 25.46
C GLY A 345 23.81 -15.92 26.56
N PRO A 346 24.60 -16.97 26.24
CA PRO A 346 25.33 -17.75 27.23
C PRO A 346 26.33 -16.92 28.06
N ILE A 347 26.97 -15.91 27.47
CA ILE A 347 27.93 -15.04 28.16
C ILE A 347 27.23 -14.18 29.21
N LEU A 348 26.04 -13.67 28.88
CA LEU A 348 25.22 -12.83 29.75
C LEU A 348 24.18 -13.61 30.57
N GLN A 349 24.26 -14.95 30.57
CA GLN A 349 23.37 -15.87 31.29
C GLN A 349 21.87 -15.63 31.02
N PHE A 350 21.52 -15.14 29.82
CA PHE A 350 20.14 -14.79 29.46
C PHE A 350 19.46 -13.82 30.46
N SER A 351 20.24 -12.92 31.07
CA SER A 351 19.75 -11.89 31.99
C SER A 351 18.86 -10.83 31.32
N ASP A 352 18.22 -9.96 32.11
CA ASP A 352 17.41 -8.85 31.61
C ASP A 352 18.24 -7.92 30.69
N ASN A 353 19.52 -7.69 31.01
CA ASN A 353 20.46 -6.96 30.14
C ASN A 353 20.64 -7.63 28.77
N TRP A 354 20.61 -8.97 28.69
CA TRP A 354 20.68 -9.66 27.40
C TRP A 354 19.41 -9.43 26.56
N TRP A 355 18.23 -9.43 27.19
CA TRP A 355 16.97 -9.10 26.52
C TRP A 355 16.94 -7.64 26.04
N LEU A 356 17.43 -6.70 26.84
CA LEU A 356 17.42 -5.27 26.49
C LEU A 356 18.33 -4.90 25.31
N ILE A 357 19.41 -5.65 25.05
CA ILE A 357 20.30 -5.42 23.90
C ILE A 357 19.53 -5.54 22.58
N ILE A 358 18.74 -6.61 22.41
CA ILE A 358 17.99 -6.80 21.16
C ILE A 358 16.90 -5.74 21.00
N GLY A 359 16.19 -5.40 22.09
CA GLY A 359 15.18 -4.33 22.08
C GLY A 359 15.77 -2.99 21.70
N THR A 360 16.92 -2.64 22.26
CA THR A 360 17.62 -1.40 21.92
C THR A 360 18.02 -1.37 20.44
N PHE A 361 18.56 -2.47 19.91
CA PHE A 361 18.88 -2.56 18.49
C PHE A 361 17.62 -2.40 17.62
N THR A 362 16.57 -3.19 17.89
CA THR A 362 15.35 -3.18 17.07
C THR A 362 14.59 -1.87 17.18
N GLY A 363 14.51 -1.26 18.36
CA GLY A 363 13.79 -0.01 18.59
C GLY A 363 14.50 1.20 17.97
N LEU A 364 15.83 1.29 18.05
CA LEU A 364 16.59 2.37 17.40
C LEU A 364 16.48 2.29 15.86
N VAL A 365 16.56 1.07 15.32
CA VAL A 365 16.43 0.86 13.87
C VAL A 365 14.99 1.06 13.41
N GLY A 366 14.00 0.51 14.11
CA GLY A 366 12.57 0.68 13.84
C GLY A 366 12.15 2.14 13.88
N PHE A 367 12.65 2.92 14.84
CA PHE A 367 12.43 4.37 14.88
C PHE A 367 12.90 5.09 13.61
N ILE A 368 14.10 4.78 13.10
CA ILE A 368 14.57 5.34 11.81
C ILE A 368 13.66 4.84 10.68
N ASP A 369 13.33 3.54 10.69
CA ASP A 369 12.54 2.90 9.65
C ASP A 369 11.13 3.50 9.55
N GLY A 370 10.45 3.75 10.66
CA GLY A 370 9.14 4.41 10.70
C GLY A 370 9.14 5.79 10.03
N PHE A 371 10.18 6.60 10.23
CA PHE A 371 10.32 7.89 9.54
C PHE A 371 10.68 7.73 8.06
N VAL A 372 11.51 6.76 7.70
CA VAL A 372 11.86 6.46 6.31
C VAL A 372 10.62 5.96 5.55
N LEU A 373 9.88 5.04 6.16
CA LEU A 373 8.62 4.50 5.67
C LEU A 373 7.63 5.62 5.40
N ARG A 374 7.37 6.49 6.39
CA ARG A 374 6.45 7.62 6.22
C ARG A 374 6.89 8.57 5.10
N ASN A 375 8.20 8.84 4.97
CA ASN A 375 8.73 9.66 3.88
C ASN A 375 8.50 9.02 2.50
N ILE A 376 8.71 7.71 2.37
CA ILE A 376 8.49 6.97 1.13
C ILE A 376 7.02 6.98 0.75
N TYR A 377 6.11 6.67 1.67
CA TYR A 377 4.68 6.75 1.40
C TYR A 377 4.26 8.15 0.95
N HIS A 378 4.70 9.19 1.66
CA HIS A 378 4.37 10.57 1.29
C HIS A 378 4.81 10.91 -0.13
N ARG A 379 6.02 10.49 -0.52
CA ARG A 379 6.55 10.71 -1.86
C ARG A 379 5.77 9.91 -2.91
N ASP A 380 5.57 8.62 -2.65
CA ASP A 380 5.01 7.68 -3.60
C ASP A 380 3.51 7.97 -3.86
N GLU A 381 2.79 8.42 -2.83
CA GLU A 381 1.42 8.92 -2.93
C GLU A 381 1.33 10.17 -3.83
N ASN A 382 2.18 11.18 -3.59
CA ASN A 382 2.22 12.38 -4.41
C ASN A 382 2.59 12.07 -5.87
N TYR A 383 3.50 11.11 -6.06
CA TYR A 383 3.88 10.63 -7.38
C TYR A 383 2.70 9.94 -8.09
N ALA A 384 2.00 9.05 -7.40
CA ALA A 384 0.82 8.37 -7.94
C ALA A 384 -0.28 9.35 -8.33
N LYS A 385 -0.61 10.33 -7.48
CA LYS A 385 -1.57 11.42 -7.80
C LYS A 385 -1.21 12.16 -9.07
N THR A 386 0.07 12.48 -9.24
CA THR A 386 0.56 13.15 -10.44
C THR A 386 0.36 12.28 -11.70
N GLN A 387 0.65 10.99 -11.62
CA GLN A 387 0.46 10.05 -12.74
C GLN A 387 -1.01 9.81 -13.06
N PHE A 388 -1.88 9.70 -12.05
CA PHE A 388 -3.33 9.64 -12.26
C PHE A 388 -3.86 10.89 -12.95
N ARG A 389 -3.35 12.08 -12.60
CA ARG A 389 -3.73 13.32 -13.29
C ARG A 389 -3.27 13.36 -14.74
N TYR A 390 -2.09 12.84 -15.07
CA TYR A 390 -1.68 12.69 -16.47
C TYR A 390 -2.58 11.72 -17.25
N LEU A 391 -3.02 10.64 -16.60
CA LEU A 391 -3.99 9.69 -17.18
C LEU A 391 -5.35 10.34 -17.40
N GLU A 392 -5.86 11.05 -16.40
CA GLU A 392 -7.11 11.82 -16.49
C GLU A 392 -7.07 12.80 -17.66
N LEU A 393 -6.01 13.61 -17.79
CA LEU A 393 -5.89 14.57 -18.89
C LEU A 393 -5.86 13.88 -20.26
N SER A 394 -5.18 12.73 -20.37
CA SER A 394 -5.15 11.97 -21.62
C SER A 394 -6.53 11.40 -21.98
N ASP A 395 -7.25 10.86 -21.00
CA ASP A 395 -8.60 10.34 -21.20
C ASP A 395 -9.60 11.46 -21.53
N MET A 396 -9.51 12.60 -20.87
CA MET A 396 -10.37 13.75 -21.14
C MET A 396 -10.17 14.28 -22.55
N LYS A 397 -8.91 14.38 -23.02
CA LYS A 397 -8.59 14.77 -24.39
C LYS A 397 -9.23 13.82 -25.41
N LEU A 398 -9.27 12.53 -25.11
CA LEU A 398 -9.92 11.53 -25.94
C LEU A 398 -11.43 11.74 -25.97
N LEU A 399 -12.08 11.89 -24.81
CA LEU A 399 -13.53 12.08 -24.72
C LEU A 399 -14.00 13.41 -25.34
N GLU A 400 -13.21 14.48 -25.17
CA GLU A 400 -13.49 15.79 -25.75
C GLU A 400 -13.48 15.73 -27.29
N LYS A 401 -12.54 14.99 -27.90
CA LYS A 401 -12.53 14.74 -29.36
C LYS A 401 -13.81 14.07 -29.85
N LEU A 402 -14.46 13.28 -29.00
CA LEU A 402 -15.68 12.53 -29.32
C LEU A 402 -16.96 13.30 -28.95
N ASN A 403 -16.84 14.56 -28.52
CA ASN A 403 -17.92 15.39 -27.99
C ASN A 403 -18.70 14.74 -26.83
N VAL A 404 -17.99 14.01 -25.95
CA VAL A 404 -18.53 13.39 -24.73
C VAL A 404 -18.17 14.27 -23.53
N ASN A 405 -19.17 14.66 -22.74
CA ASN A 405 -18.94 15.49 -21.55
C ASN A 405 -18.04 14.76 -20.54
N PRO A 406 -16.89 15.33 -20.16
CA PRO A 406 -16.04 14.73 -19.15
C PRO A 406 -16.73 14.79 -17.78
N PRO A 407 -16.55 13.77 -16.93
CA PRO A 407 -17.07 13.80 -15.58
C PRO A 407 -16.40 14.92 -14.78
N SER A 408 -17.17 15.91 -14.34
CA SER A 408 -16.69 16.99 -13.47
C SER A 408 -16.94 16.64 -12.02
N HIS A 409 -15.88 16.57 -11.20
CA HIS A 409 -15.99 16.46 -9.75
C HIS A 409 -15.75 17.84 -9.13
N ALA A 410 -16.75 18.35 -8.41
CA ALA A 410 -16.57 19.55 -7.59
C ALA A 410 -15.63 19.21 -6.42
N PRO A 411 -14.65 20.07 -6.10
CA PRO A 411 -13.74 19.81 -4.99
C PRO A 411 -14.51 19.77 -3.66
N GLU A 412 -14.47 18.64 -2.98
CA GLU A 412 -15.13 18.48 -1.70
C GLU A 412 -14.43 19.30 -0.60
N LYS A 413 -15.21 20.00 0.23
CA LYS A 413 -14.67 20.84 1.30
C LYS A 413 -14.16 19.97 2.45
N ARG A 414 -12.83 19.87 2.60
CA ARG A 414 -12.21 19.12 3.69
C ARG A 414 -12.47 19.75 5.07
N SER A 415 -12.87 18.92 6.03
CA SER A 415 -13.05 19.31 7.44
C SER A 415 -11.77 19.83 8.09
N LEU A 416 -11.88 20.62 9.16
CA LEU A 416 -10.73 21.16 9.89
C LEU A 416 -9.87 20.06 10.51
N SER A 417 -10.50 19.02 11.07
CA SER A 417 -9.82 17.84 11.62
C SER A 417 -8.95 17.15 10.57
N THR A 418 -9.49 16.96 9.36
CA THR A 418 -8.77 16.37 8.22
C THR A 418 -7.58 17.24 7.79
N ARG A 419 -7.71 18.58 7.81
CA ARG A 419 -6.60 19.48 7.43
C ARG A 419 -5.44 19.42 8.42
N ILE A 420 -5.73 19.43 9.72
CA ILE A 420 -4.69 19.31 10.76
C ILE A 420 -3.96 17.97 10.61
N SER A 421 -4.73 16.91 10.47
CA SER A 421 -4.26 15.54 10.24
C SER A 421 -3.32 15.42 9.05
N ILE A 422 -3.71 15.98 7.89
CA ILE A 422 -2.86 16.05 6.70
C ILE A 422 -1.58 16.85 6.97
N SER A 423 -1.68 17.98 7.66
CA SER A 423 -0.52 18.82 7.98
C SER A 423 0.50 18.04 8.84
N VAL A 424 0.04 17.36 9.88
CA VAL A 424 0.87 16.49 10.74
C VAL A 424 1.50 15.37 9.90
N GLY A 425 0.69 14.70 9.07
CA GLY A 425 1.17 13.66 8.16
C GLY A 425 2.24 14.17 7.21
N ASN A 426 2.07 15.35 6.61
CA ASN A 426 3.02 15.95 5.68
C ASN A 426 4.31 16.38 6.37
N ALA A 427 4.21 16.93 7.59
CA ALA A 427 5.37 17.26 8.40
C ALA A 427 6.20 16.00 8.68
N MET A 428 5.57 14.91 9.13
CA MET A 428 6.26 13.65 9.43
C MET A 428 6.83 12.96 8.18
N GLY A 429 6.19 13.15 7.01
CA GLY A 429 6.67 12.64 5.72
C GLY A 429 7.76 13.49 5.05
N HIS A 430 8.15 14.62 5.65
CA HIS A 430 9.15 15.49 5.06
C HIS A 430 10.56 14.87 5.13
N ARG A 431 11.37 14.99 4.08
CA ARG A 431 12.71 14.37 4.02
C ARG A 431 13.66 14.70 5.19
N TRP A 432 13.47 15.86 5.82
CA TRP A 432 14.29 16.30 6.95
C TRP A 432 13.95 15.54 8.24
N THR A 433 12.74 14.99 8.39
CA THR A 433 12.38 14.21 9.59
C THR A 433 13.14 12.90 9.65
N SER A 434 13.29 12.18 8.53
CA SER A 434 14.09 10.94 8.48
C SER A 434 15.57 11.21 8.79
N ILE A 435 16.12 12.34 8.35
CA ILE A 435 17.49 12.74 8.72
C ILE A 435 17.56 13.10 10.20
N GLY A 436 16.59 13.87 10.70
CA GLY A 436 16.46 14.21 12.12
C GLY A 436 16.40 12.98 13.01
N ALA A 437 15.70 11.93 12.58
CA ALA A 437 15.62 10.66 13.31
C ALA A 437 17.00 10.01 13.50
N VAL A 438 17.86 10.03 12.48
CA VAL A 438 19.23 9.53 12.60
C VAL A 438 20.04 10.35 13.62
N PHE A 439 19.89 11.68 13.62
CA PHE A 439 20.54 12.53 14.62
C PHE A 439 20.05 12.22 16.04
N VAL A 440 18.73 12.01 16.23
CA VAL A 440 18.16 11.62 17.52
C VAL A 440 18.76 10.29 17.99
N VAL A 441 18.84 9.27 17.12
CA VAL A 441 19.44 7.98 17.46
C VAL A 441 20.91 8.13 17.87
N ILE A 442 21.70 8.93 17.14
CA ILE A 442 23.09 9.21 17.50
C ILE A 442 23.19 9.86 18.88
N MET A 443 22.32 10.83 19.19
CA MET A 443 22.32 11.50 20.51
C MET A 443 21.92 10.55 21.64
N LEU A 444 20.95 9.65 21.39
CA LEU A 444 20.57 8.61 22.35
C LEU A 444 21.74 7.65 22.61
N LEU A 445 22.42 7.19 21.56
CA LEU A 445 23.59 6.31 21.68
C LEU A 445 24.75 6.95 22.43
N ILE A 446 25.03 8.24 22.18
CA ILE A 446 26.04 9.00 22.92
C ILE A 446 25.66 9.07 24.41
N THR A 447 24.41 9.38 24.71
CA THR A 447 23.91 9.48 26.08
C THR A 447 23.98 8.14 26.81
N ALA A 448 23.55 7.05 26.16
CA ALA A 448 23.65 5.69 26.71
C ALA A 448 25.11 5.26 26.94
N SER A 449 26.03 5.70 26.07
CA SER A 449 27.47 5.44 26.24
C SER A 449 28.04 6.18 27.46
N PHE A 450 27.61 7.41 27.73
CA PHE A 450 27.95 8.12 28.96
C PHE A 450 27.41 7.42 30.21
N LEU A 451 26.24 6.80 30.11
CA LEU A 451 25.62 5.97 31.16
C LEU A 451 26.20 4.54 31.22
N ARG A 452 27.29 4.26 30.48
CA ARG A 452 27.98 2.96 30.44
C ARG A 452 27.06 1.78 30.11
N TRP A 453 26.04 2.01 29.29
CA TRP A 453 25.07 0.98 28.89
C TRP A 453 24.37 0.30 30.08
N SER A 454 24.15 1.04 31.17
CA SER A 454 23.28 0.60 32.27
C SER A 454 21.86 0.31 31.78
N GLU A 455 21.08 -0.39 32.61
CA GLU A 455 19.66 -0.63 32.35
C GLU A 455 18.90 0.67 32.02
N THR A 456 19.11 1.71 32.84
CA THR A 456 18.56 3.05 32.59
C THR A 456 19.03 3.64 31.25
N GLY A 457 20.29 3.45 30.85
CA GLY A 457 20.81 3.91 29.57
C GLY A 457 20.20 3.19 28.36
N GLN A 458 19.90 1.90 28.50
CA GLN A 458 19.22 1.10 27.48
C GLN A 458 17.73 1.45 27.38
N LEU A 459 17.04 1.59 28.53
CA LEU A 459 15.65 2.03 28.59
C LEU A 459 15.46 3.46 28.04
N LEU A 460 16.43 4.34 28.22
CA LEU A 460 16.44 5.67 27.61
C LEU A 460 16.52 5.63 26.08
N CYS A 461 17.20 4.64 25.50
CA CYS A 461 17.21 4.46 24.05
C CYS A 461 15.88 3.89 23.54
N ASN A 462 15.22 3.05 24.34
CA ASN A 462 14.04 2.30 23.93
C ASN A 462 12.72 3.08 24.12
N THR A 463 12.51 3.68 25.29
CA THR A 463 11.23 4.32 25.65
C THR A 463 10.85 5.48 24.71
N PRO A 464 11.73 6.46 24.43
CA PRO A 464 11.38 7.57 23.55
C PRO A 464 11.19 7.13 22.09
N THR A 465 11.95 6.14 21.63
CA THR A 465 11.86 5.63 20.26
C THR A 465 10.57 4.87 20.03
N MET A 466 10.18 3.98 20.97
CA MET A 466 8.90 3.27 20.91
C MET A 466 7.68 4.22 20.98
N ILE A 467 7.73 5.26 21.81
CA ILE A 467 6.65 6.26 21.86
C ILE A 467 6.53 6.98 20.51
N ALA A 468 7.65 7.43 19.96
CA ALA A 468 7.60 8.13 18.68
C ALA A 468 7.18 7.22 17.52
N GLU A 469 7.62 5.97 17.50
CA GLU A 469 7.20 4.96 16.54
C GLU A 469 5.70 4.65 16.65
N GLY A 470 5.18 4.52 17.89
CA GLY A 470 3.76 4.34 18.16
C GLY A 470 2.93 5.47 17.57
N PHE A 471 3.37 6.71 17.77
CA PHE A 471 2.72 7.86 17.16
C PHE A 471 2.83 7.86 15.62
N LEU A 472 3.98 7.50 15.06
CA LEU A 472 4.18 7.42 13.61
C LEU A 472 3.27 6.39 12.96
N LEU A 473 3.01 5.24 13.59
CA LEU A 473 2.06 4.25 13.07
C LEU A 473 0.63 4.80 13.03
N LEU A 474 0.20 5.57 14.03
CA LEU A 474 -1.10 6.26 14.00
C LEU A 474 -1.17 7.25 12.83
N VAL A 475 -0.12 8.04 12.64
CA VAL A 475 0.01 8.97 11.51
C VAL A 475 -0.02 8.22 10.18
N LEU A 476 0.61 7.04 10.11
CA LEU A 476 0.67 6.23 8.91
C LEU A 476 -0.69 5.61 8.57
N ILE A 477 -1.44 5.10 9.55
CA ILE A 477 -2.83 4.63 9.36
C ILE A 477 -3.70 5.77 8.83
N GLN A 478 -3.60 6.95 9.44
CA GLN A 478 -4.38 8.10 9.01
C GLN A 478 -4.04 8.52 7.57
N ALA A 479 -2.75 8.67 7.26
CA ALA A 479 -2.30 9.01 5.92
C ALA A 479 -2.79 7.96 4.91
N HIS A 480 -2.73 6.67 5.26
CA HIS A 480 -3.23 5.60 4.43
C HIS A 480 -4.74 5.67 4.20
N ASN A 481 -5.55 5.96 5.22
CA ASN A 481 -7.00 6.10 5.08
C ASN A 481 -7.36 7.23 4.11
N ILE A 482 -6.70 8.38 4.21
CA ILE A 482 -6.91 9.52 3.32
C ILE A 482 -6.48 9.17 1.89
N ALA A 483 -5.27 8.61 1.74
CA ALA A 483 -4.76 8.19 0.45
C ALA A 483 -5.62 7.11 -0.21
N ASN A 484 -6.29 6.25 0.58
CA ASN A 484 -7.19 5.23 0.06
C ASN A 484 -8.50 5.82 -0.47
N LEU A 485 -9.05 6.81 0.21
CA LEU A 485 -10.24 7.54 -0.26
C LEU A 485 -9.93 8.27 -1.58
N GLU A 486 -8.85 9.06 -1.61
CA GLU A 486 -8.45 9.80 -2.81
C GLU A 486 -8.12 8.87 -3.99
N ARG A 487 -7.39 7.76 -3.74
CA ARG A 487 -7.14 6.75 -4.80
C ARG A 487 -8.41 6.06 -5.27
N GLY A 488 -9.39 5.87 -4.39
CA GLY A 488 -10.70 5.33 -4.76
C GLY A 488 -11.44 6.23 -5.73
N GLU A 489 -11.39 7.55 -5.51
CA GLU A 489 -11.95 8.55 -6.43
C GLU A 489 -11.22 8.57 -7.77
N ASP A 490 -9.88 8.62 -7.75
CA ASP A 490 -9.06 8.57 -8.97
C ASP A 490 -9.39 7.33 -9.81
N PHE A 491 -9.49 6.17 -9.14
CA PHE A 491 -9.84 4.91 -9.78
C PHE A 491 -11.25 4.92 -10.36
N ASN A 492 -12.25 5.34 -9.59
CA ASN A 492 -13.63 5.42 -10.06
C ASN A 492 -13.74 6.34 -11.28
N GLY A 493 -12.98 7.45 -11.28
CA GLY A 493 -12.84 8.34 -12.42
C GLY A 493 -12.27 7.65 -13.65
N VAL A 494 -11.19 6.86 -13.51
CA VAL A 494 -10.62 6.06 -14.61
C VAL A 494 -11.66 5.08 -15.16
N LEU A 495 -12.30 4.29 -14.30
CA LEU A 495 -13.27 3.28 -14.73
C LEU A 495 -14.45 3.93 -15.47
N LYS A 496 -14.98 5.04 -14.95
CA LYS A 496 -16.07 5.80 -15.58
C LYS A 496 -15.70 6.25 -16.98
N ARG A 497 -14.51 6.82 -17.18
CA ARG A 497 -14.04 7.27 -18.51
C ARG A 497 -13.86 6.10 -19.48
N ARG A 498 -13.40 4.94 -19.00
CA ARG A 498 -13.26 3.73 -19.83
C ARG A 498 -14.63 3.16 -20.24
N LEU A 499 -15.60 3.13 -19.33
CA LEU A 499 -16.96 2.69 -19.67
C LEU A 499 -17.65 3.64 -20.65
N MET A 500 -17.49 4.96 -20.47
CA MET A 500 -17.93 5.96 -21.45
C MET A 500 -17.33 5.70 -22.83
N LEU A 501 -16.03 5.45 -22.91
CA LEU A 501 -15.38 5.12 -24.18
C LEU A 501 -15.89 3.79 -24.77
N SER A 502 -16.11 2.77 -23.93
CA SER A 502 -16.66 1.48 -24.35
C SER A 502 -18.05 1.62 -24.98
N SER A 503 -18.97 2.33 -24.33
CA SER A 503 -20.30 2.60 -24.88
C SER A 503 -20.26 3.33 -26.21
N TYR A 504 -19.38 4.33 -26.34
CA TYR A 504 -19.20 5.05 -27.59
C TYR A 504 -18.74 4.12 -28.73
N VAL A 505 -17.73 3.28 -28.48
CA VAL A 505 -17.23 2.34 -29.49
C VAL A 505 -18.28 1.30 -29.87
N HIS A 506 -19.08 0.82 -28.93
CA HIS A 506 -20.21 -0.07 -29.23
C HIS A 506 -21.28 0.61 -30.10
N ALA A 507 -21.59 1.88 -29.85
CA ALA A 507 -22.54 2.62 -30.67
C ALA A 507 -22.04 2.85 -32.10
N ILE A 508 -20.72 2.95 -32.31
CA ILE A 508 -20.13 3.00 -33.65
C ILE A 508 -20.26 1.65 -34.35
N ASP A 509 -19.91 0.57 -33.66
CA ASP A 509 -19.98 -0.81 -34.16
C ASP A 509 -21.39 -1.16 -34.67
N GLU A 510 -22.45 -0.71 -33.99
CA GLU A 510 -23.84 -0.90 -34.44
C GLU A 510 -24.24 -0.06 -35.67
N SER A 511 -23.46 0.98 -36.00
CA SER A 511 -23.74 1.90 -37.11
C SER A 511 -23.02 1.55 -38.41
N PHE A 512 -22.01 0.67 -38.34
CA PHE A 512 -21.29 0.09 -39.48
C PHE A 512 -21.86 -1.29 -39.83
#